data_AF-U6DZ20-F1
#
_entry.id   AF-U6DZ20-F1
#
_cell.length_a   1.000
_cell.length_b   1.000
_cell.length_c   1.000
_cell.angle_alpha   90.00
_cell.angle_beta   90.00
_cell.angle_gamma   90.00
#
_symmetry.space_group_name_H-M   'P 1'
#
loop_
_entity.id
_entity.type
_entity.pdbx_description
1 polymer ?
#
loop_
_entity_poly.entity_id
_entity_poly.type
_entity_poly.pdbx_seq_one_letter_code
_entity_poly.pdbx_strand_id
1 'polypeptide(L)'
;IRKFPKGDVISVEKTVKRCLLDTFKHTDEEFLKQASSQKPAWKDGSTATCVLAVDNILYIANLGDSRAILCRFNEESQKHAALSLSKEHNPTQYEERMRIQKAGGNVR
;
A
#
# COMPACT_ATOMS: atom_id res chain seq x y z
N ILE A 1 -11.34 -18.50 -6.59
CA ILE A 1 -11.74 -17.10 -6.28
C ILE A 1 -12.92 -16.74 -7.19
N ARG A 2 -14.17 -16.77 -6.70
CA ARG A 2 -15.37 -16.68 -7.58
C ARG A 2 -15.76 -15.26 -8.03
N LYS A 3 -15.09 -14.20 -7.55
CA LYS A 3 -15.39 -12.78 -7.83
C LYS A 3 -14.18 -11.92 -8.21
N PHE A 4 -13.16 -12.48 -8.88
CA PHE A 4 -12.09 -11.62 -9.42
C PHE A 4 -12.61 -10.85 -10.65
N PRO A 5 -12.22 -9.56 -10.85
CA PRO A 5 -12.64 -8.80 -12.02
C PRO A 5 -12.29 -9.51 -13.33
N LYS A 6 -13.21 -9.46 -14.31
CA LYS A 6 -13.03 -10.02 -15.65
C LYS A 6 -13.21 -8.91 -16.67
N GLY A 7 -12.43 -8.96 -17.75
CA GLY A 7 -12.46 -7.95 -18.81
C GLY A 7 -11.09 -7.81 -19.47
N ASP A 8 -10.91 -6.74 -20.24
CA ASP A 8 -9.60 -6.34 -20.71
C ASP A 8 -8.68 -5.92 -19.54
N VAL A 9 -7.37 -5.98 -19.79
CA VAL A 9 -6.34 -5.74 -18.77
C VAL A 9 -6.51 -4.39 -18.08
N ILE A 10 -6.80 -3.33 -18.83
CA ILE A 10 -6.92 -1.96 -18.30
C ILE A 10 -8.11 -1.87 -17.34
N SER A 11 -9.25 -2.45 -17.72
CA SER A 11 -10.45 -2.49 -16.89
C SER A 11 -10.23 -3.27 -15.58
N VAL A 12 -9.55 -4.42 -15.67
CA VAL A 12 -9.20 -5.25 -14.50
C VAL A 12 -8.27 -4.47 -13.56
N GLU A 13 -7.18 -3.89 -14.07
CA GLU A 13 -6.23 -3.12 -13.26
C GLU A 13 -6.88 -1.93 -12.55
N LYS A 14 -7.73 -1.18 -13.25
CA LYS A 14 -8.49 -0.07 -12.66
C LYS A 14 -9.40 -0.54 -11.53
N THR A 15 -10.04 -1.69 -11.72
CA THR A 15 -10.94 -2.27 -10.72
C THR A 15 -10.15 -2.73 -9.49
N VAL A 16 -9.04 -3.45 -9.68
CA VAL A 16 -8.18 -3.91 -8.58
C VAL A 16 -7.62 -2.72 -7.79
N LYS A 17 -7.12 -1.68 -8.49
CA LYS A 17 -6.64 -0.45 -7.84
C LYS A 17 -7.72 0.20 -6.99
N ARG A 18 -8.94 0.33 -7.52
CA ARG A 18 -10.08 0.89 -6.77
C ARG A 18 -10.41 0.05 -5.55
N CYS A 19 -10.51 -1.27 -5.70
CA CYS A 19 -10.80 -2.17 -4.59
C CYS A 19 -9.76 -2.06 -3.47
N LEU A 20 -8.46 -1.99 -3.80
CA LEU A 20 -7.40 -1.82 -2.82
C LEU A 20 -7.53 -0.47 -2.08
N LEU A 21 -7.74 0.63 -2.81
CA LEU A 21 -7.94 1.96 -2.22
C LEU A 21 -9.17 1.99 -1.28
N ASP A 22 -10.30 1.49 -1.76
CA ASP A 22 -11.55 1.47 -1.01
C ASP A 22 -11.42 0.58 0.25
N THR A 23 -10.69 -0.53 0.15
CA THR A 23 -10.44 -1.44 1.29
C THR A 23 -9.60 -0.77 2.37
N PHE A 24 -8.51 -0.09 2.02
CA PHE A 24 -7.66 0.61 2.99
C PHE A 24 -8.45 1.71 3.70
N LYS A 25 -9.18 2.52 2.93
CA LYS A 25 -10.02 3.60 3.48
C LYS A 25 -11.10 3.05 4.42
N HIS A 26 -11.84 2.04 3.98
CA HIS A 26 -12.91 1.45 4.79
C HIS A 26 -12.37 0.81 6.08
N THR A 27 -11.22 0.13 6.00
CA THR A 27 -10.57 -0.47 7.18
C THR A 27 -10.17 0.61 8.20
N ASP A 28 -9.58 1.72 7.74
CA ASP A 28 -9.19 2.84 8.59
C ASP A 28 -10.41 3.50 9.25
N GLU A 29 -11.48 3.75 8.49
CA GLU A 29 -12.73 4.31 9.01
C GLU A 29 -13.36 3.43 10.09
N GLU A 30 -13.41 2.11 9.89
CA GLU A 30 -13.93 1.16 10.88
C GLU A 30 -13.02 1.05 12.11
N PHE A 31 -11.71 1.04 11.93
CA PHE A 31 -10.75 1.06 13.04
C PHE A 31 -10.91 2.32 13.89
N LEU A 32 -11.01 3.50 13.29
CA LEU A 32 -11.17 4.77 14.02
C LEU A 32 -12.46 4.81 14.85
N LYS A 33 -13.56 4.23 14.35
CA LYS A 33 -14.80 4.07 15.14
C LYS A 33 -14.58 3.19 16.37
N GLN A 34 -13.87 2.07 16.20
CA GLN A 34 -13.56 1.17 17.32
C GLN A 34 -12.61 1.85 18.31
N ALA A 35 -11.50 2.41 17.84
CA ALA A 35 -10.48 3.06 18.64
C ALA A 35 -11.04 4.20 19.51
N SER A 36 -11.92 5.04 18.94
CA SER A 36 -12.55 6.16 19.66
C SER A 36 -13.59 5.75 20.69
N SER A 37 -14.17 4.54 20.56
CA SER A 37 -15.15 3.99 21.51
C SER A 37 -14.53 3.43 22.80
N GLN A 38 -13.21 3.19 22.82
CA GLN A 38 -12.50 2.58 23.95
C GLN A 38 -12.21 3.59 25.07
N LYS A 39 -11.99 3.09 26.29
CA LYS A 39 -11.60 3.90 27.46
C LYS A 39 -10.37 3.29 28.15
N PRO A 40 -9.17 3.89 27.99
CA PRO A 40 -8.86 5.09 27.19
C PRO A 40 -8.99 4.84 25.68
N ALA A 41 -9.23 5.90 24.91
CA ALA A 41 -9.22 5.83 23.46
C ALA A 41 -7.84 5.41 22.96
N TRP A 42 -7.80 4.49 22.00
CA TRP A 42 -6.55 4.04 21.40
C TRP A 42 -5.94 5.16 20.57
N LYS A 43 -4.61 5.30 20.66
CA LYS A 43 -3.82 6.28 19.89
C LYS A 43 -2.81 5.59 18.97
N ASP A 44 -2.92 4.28 18.88
CA ASP A 44 -2.08 3.40 18.12
C ASP A 44 -2.36 3.57 16.62
N GLY A 45 -1.33 3.28 15.83
CA GLY A 45 -1.41 3.23 14.39
C GLY A 45 -0.53 2.10 13.88
N SER A 46 -0.71 1.74 12.61
CA SER A 46 0.09 0.71 11.98
C SER A 46 0.40 1.08 10.53
N THR A 47 1.45 0.49 9.99
CA THR A 47 1.71 0.47 8.55
C THR A 47 0.94 -0.67 7.89
N ALA A 48 0.82 -0.63 6.57
CA ALA A 48 0.29 -1.76 5.82
C ALA A 48 0.95 -1.86 4.44
N THR A 49 1.60 -2.99 4.19
CA THR A 49 2.08 -3.37 2.87
C THR A 49 1.38 -4.67 2.46
N CYS A 50 0.63 -4.63 1.36
CA CYS A 50 -0.15 -5.75 0.85
C CYS A 50 0.32 -6.15 -0.54
N VAL A 51 0.48 -7.47 -0.75
CA VAL A 51 0.75 -8.08 -2.05
C VAL A 51 -0.42 -8.97 -2.41
N LEU A 52 -1.11 -8.63 -3.50
CA LEU A 52 -2.15 -9.46 -4.09
C LEU A 52 -1.57 -10.16 -5.33
N ALA A 53 -1.37 -11.47 -5.23
CA ALA A 53 -0.90 -12.31 -6.32
C ALA A 53 -2.10 -12.94 -7.05
N VAL A 54 -2.20 -12.70 -8.35
CA VAL A 54 -3.25 -13.27 -9.21
C VAL A 54 -2.59 -13.76 -10.49
N ASP A 55 -2.61 -15.07 -10.67
CA ASP A 55 -1.88 -15.75 -11.74
C ASP A 55 -0.42 -15.27 -11.79
N ASN A 56 -0.02 -14.56 -12.85
CA ASN A 56 1.34 -14.07 -13.06
C ASN A 56 1.51 -12.57 -12.75
N ILE A 57 0.53 -11.93 -12.11
CA ILE A 57 0.53 -10.50 -11.81
C ILE A 57 0.55 -10.28 -10.29
N LEU A 58 1.43 -9.38 -9.84
CA LEU A 58 1.49 -8.92 -8.46
C LEU A 58 0.99 -7.47 -8.37
N TYR A 59 -0.03 -7.23 -7.56
CA TYR A 59 -0.49 -5.89 -7.20
C TYR A 59 0.01 -5.52 -5.80
N ILE A 60 0.60 -4.34 -5.68
CA ILE A 60 1.28 -3.90 -4.46
C ILE A 60 0.59 -2.64 -3.95
N ALA A 61 0.08 -2.69 -2.72
CA ALA A 61 -0.48 -1.53 -2.02
C ALA A 61 0.37 -1.25 -0.78
N ASN A 62 0.85 -0.02 -0.64
CA ASN A 62 1.70 0.38 0.47
C ASN A 62 1.18 1.64 1.16
N LEU A 63 1.13 1.60 2.50
CA LEU A 63 0.80 2.71 3.37
C LEU A 63 1.78 2.72 4.56
N GLY A 64 2.73 3.64 4.52
CA GLY A 64 3.77 3.80 5.55
C GLY A 64 5.17 3.50 5.03
N ASP A 65 6.09 3.24 5.94
CA ASP A 65 7.52 3.04 5.69
C ASP A 65 7.94 1.55 5.60
N SER A 66 6.97 0.64 5.70
CA SER A 66 7.17 -0.77 5.34
C SER A 66 7.45 -0.94 3.84
N ARG A 67 8.06 -2.07 3.47
CA ARG A 67 8.59 -2.31 2.11
C ARG A 67 8.22 -3.68 1.56
N ALA A 68 7.89 -3.72 0.27
CA ALA A 68 7.84 -4.94 -0.53
C ALA A 68 9.06 -5.00 -1.45
N ILE A 69 9.80 -6.11 -1.41
CA ILE A 69 10.99 -6.34 -2.24
C ILE A 69 10.85 -7.71 -2.91
N LEU A 70 11.05 -7.77 -4.22
CA LEU A 70 11.10 -9.01 -5.00
C LEU A 70 12.55 -9.43 -5.22
N CYS A 71 12.90 -10.63 -4.76
CA CYS A 71 14.13 -11.29 -5.17
C CYS A 71 13.90 -11.96 -6.54
N ARG A 72 14.64 -11.52 -7.56
CA ARG A 72 14.55 -12.07 -8.91
C ARG A 72 15.88 -12.66 -9.33
N PHE A 73 15.89 -13.94 -9.64
CA PHE A 73 17.03 -14.57 -10.31
C PHE A 73 17.09 -14.12 -11.77
N ASN A 74 18.27 -13.71 -12.22
CA ASN A 74 18.53 -13.36 -13.60
C ASN A 74 19.41 -14.46 -14.22
N GLU A 75 18.86 -15.16 -15.21
CA GLU A 75 19.52 -16.32 -15.84
C GLU A 75 20.77 -15.94 -16.64
N GLU A 76 20.82 -14.76 -17.26
CA GLU A 76 22.00 -14.32 -18.03
C GLU A 76 23.19 -14.02 -17.14
N SER A 77 22.96 -13.30 -16.05
CA SER A 77 23.98 -12.89 -15.10
C SER A 77 24.27 -13.93 -14.01
N GLN A 78 23.44 -14.99 -13.91
CA GLN A 78 23.46 -16.02 -12.87
C GLN A 78 23.48 -15.41 -11.45
N LYS A 79 22.77 -14.30 -11.25
CA LYS A 79 22.73 -13.54 -9.99
C LYS A 79 21.31 -13.22 -9.57
N HIS A 80 21.12 -13.04 -8.27
CA HIS A 80 19.88 -12.50 -7.71
C HIS A 80 19.93 -10.97 -7.70
N ALA A 81 18.82 -10.35 -8.08
CA ALA A 81 18.60 -8.92 -7.95
C ALA A 81 17.43 -8.66 -6.99
N ALA A 82 17.57 -7.65 -6.13
CA ALA A 82 16.50 -7.15 -5.27
C ALA A 82 15.79 -5.99 -5.98
N LEU A 83 14.50 -6.15 -6.26
CA LEU A 83 13.67 -5.15 -6.93
C LEU A 83 12.70 -4.56 -5.91
N SER A 84 12.78 -3.25 -5.66
CA SER A 84 11.80 -2.57 -4.80
C SER A 84 10.45 -2.52 -5.51
N LEU A 85 9.42 -3.07 -4.87
CA LEU A 85 8.06 -3.10 -5.39
C LEU A 85 7.16 -2.00 -4.80
N SER A 86 7.62 -1.34 -3.75
CA SER A 86 6.90 -0.24 -3.09
C SER A 86 7.80 0.99 -2.93
N LYS A 87 7.17 2.15 -2.82
CA LYS A 87 7.80 3.39 -2.35
C LYS A 87 7.40 3.61 -0.90
N GLU A 88 8.38 3.83 -0.04
CA GLU A 88 8.15 4.18 1.37
C GLU A 88 7.47 5.55 1.47
N HIS A 89 6.59 5.73 2.45
CA HIS A 89 6.02 7.02 2.81
C HIS A 89 6.66 7.51 4.10
N ASN A 90 7.72 8.31 3.97
CA ASN A 90 8.46 8.91 5.08
C ASN A 90 8.42 10.44 4.94
N PRO A 91 8.15 11.21 6.02
CA PRO A 91 8.15 12.68 5.98
C PRO A 91 9.41 13.33 5.41
N THR A 92 10.56 12.65 5.40
CA THR A 92 11.80 13.18 4.80
C THR A 92 11.79 13.16 3.27
N GLN A 93 10.95 12.32 2.65
CA GLN A 93 10.83 12.28 1.20
C GLN A 93 10.15 13.54 0.68
N TYR A 94 10.69 14.08 -0.41
CA TYR A 94 10.22 15.35 -0.98
C TYR A 94 8.70 15.36 -1.23
N GLU A 95 8.17 14.35 -1.93
CA GLU A 95 6.74 14.25 -2.24
C GLU A 95 5.86 14.20 -0.98
N GLU A 96 6.26 13.42 0.03
CA GLU A 96 5.50 13.32 1.28
C GLU A 96 5.60 14.58 2.13
N ARG A 97 6.78 15.22 2.19
CA ARG A 97 6.97 16.52 2.82
C ARG A 97 6.02 17.56 2.20
N MET A 98 5.98 17.63 0.87
CA MET A 98 5.11 18.56 0.16
C MET A 98 3.63 18.25 0.42
N ARG A 99 3.24 16.97 0.43
CA ARG A 99 1.87 16.54 0.76
C ARG A 99 1.47 16.99 2.17
N ILE A 100 2.33 16.77 3.16
CA ILE A 100 2.11 17.16 4.56
C ILE A 100 1.99 18.68 4.69
N GLN A 101 2.90 19.44 4.09
CA GLN A 101 2.89 20.91 4.14
C GLN A 101 1.66 21.51 3.46
N LYS A 102 1.24 20.96 2.31
CA LYS A 102 0.03 21.38 1.62
C LYS A 102 -1.24 21.13 2.44
N ALA A 103 -1.22 20.12 3.31
CA ALA A 103 -2.30 19.84 4.26
C ALA A 103 -2.25 20.70 5.53
N GLY A 104 -1.31 21.65 5.63
CA GLY A 104 -1.13 22.52 6.81
C GLY A 104 -0.25 21.93 7.91
N GLY A 105 0.35 20.75 7.70
CA GLY A 105 1.29 20.14 8.62
C GLY A 105 2.71 20.72 8.49
N ASN A 106 3.58 20.36 9.44
CA ASN A 106 5.00 20.73 9.40
C ASN A 106 5.87 19.49 9.58
N VAL A 107 6.98 19.41 8.84
CA VAL A 107 7.99 18.35 8.95
C VAL A 107 9.27 19.00 9.46
N ARG A 108 9.65 18.68 10.70
CA ARG A 108 10.88 19.13 11.34
C ARG A 108 12.03 18.18 11.06
#